data_AF-A0A554JPB9-F1
#
_entry.id   AF-A0A554JPB9-F1
#
_cell.length_a   1.000
_cell.length_b   1.000
_cell.length_c   1.000
_cell.angle_alpha   90.00
_cell.angle_beta   90.00
_cell.angle_gamma   90.00
#
_symmetry.space_group_name_H-M   'P 1'
#
loop_
_entity.id
_entity.type
_entity.pdbx_description
1 polymer ?
#
loop_
_entity_poly.entity_id
_entity_poly.type
_entity_poly.pdbx_seq_one_letter_code
_entity_poly.pdbx_strand_id
1 'polypeptide(L)'
;MIRDFASFLKEFNTIALAFGFVMGTASTALVNSLVKDLLMPVIQPLLFGGNWKEAVLHMGSIRVAYGSFLAELLNFIILALIIFFIAKKILKMEIKK
;
A
#
# COMPACT_ATOMS: atom_id res chain seq x y z
N MET A 1 22.99 30.02 11.77
CA MET A 1 22.68 28.57 11.70
C MET A 1 21.29 28.26 11.17
N ILE A 2 20.18 28.58 11.88
CA ILE A 2 18.81 28.28 11.39
C ILE A 2 18.50 28.99 10.05
N ARG A 3 18.93 30.25 9.92
CA ARG A 3 18.74 31.03 8.69
C ARG A 3 19.58 30.49 7.53
N ASP A 4 20.81 30.04 7.81
CA ASP A 4 21.72 29.46 6.83
C ASP A 4 21.22 28.08 6.37
N PHE A 5 20.66 27.29 7.29
CA PHE A 5 19.99 26.03 7.00
C PHE A 5 18.71 26.22 6.17
N ALA A 6 17.90 27.24 6.49
CA ALA A 6 16.72 27.57 5.69
C ALA A 6 17.10 28.03 4.27
N SER A 7 18.19 28.77 4.11
CA SER A 7 18.74 29.14 2.79
C SER A 7 19.24 27.92 2.03
N PHE A 8 19.96 27.01 2.69
CA PHE A 8 20.40 25.74 2.13
C PHE A 8 19.22 24.90 1.60
N LEU A 9 18.17 24.69 2.41
CA LEU A 9 17.00 23.91 1.98
C LEU A 9 16.27 24.51 0.77
N LYS A 10 16.30 25.84 0.62
CA LYS A 10 15.73 26.54 -0.53
C LYS A 10 16.58 26.35 -1.79
N GLU A 11 17.90 26.39 -1.65
CA GLU A 11 18.86 26.25 -2.75
C GLU A 11 18.81 24.85 -3.38
N PHE A 12 18.57 23.81 -2.57
CA PHE A 12 18.53 22.42 -3.02
C PHE A 12 17.13 21.88 -3.35
N ASN A 13 16.10 22.75 -3.44
CA ASN A 13 14.68 22.37 -3.64
C ASN A 13 14.20 21.22 -2.72
N THR A 14 14.84 21.04 -1.57
CA THR A 14 14.65 19.87 -0.70
C THR A 14 13.31 19.92 0.03
N ILE A 15 12.75 21.13 0.17
CA ILE A 15 11.41 21.36 0.71
C ILE A 15 10.37 20.63 -0.15
N ALA A 16 10.41 20.78 -1.47
CA ALA A 16 9.46 20.12 -2.37
C ALA A 16 9.58 18.59 -2.31
N LEU A 17 10.81 18.08 -2.23
CA LEU A 17 11.07 16.64 -2.06
C LEU A 17 10.50 16.12 -0.73
N ALA A 18 10.70 16.85 0.37
CA ALA A 18 10.16 16.49 1.68
C ALA A 18 8.63 16.45 1.68
N PHE A 19 7.97 17.46 1.09
CA PHE A 19 6.52 17.47 0.94
C PHE A 19 6.02 16.31 0.06
N GLY A 20 6.69 16.04 -1.06
CA GLY A 20 6.36 14.89 -1.92
C GLY A 20 6.46 13.55 -1.20
N PHE A 21 7.50 13.37 -0.38
CA PHE A 21 7.69 12.15 0.41
C PHE A 21 6.61 11.99 1.50
N VAL A 22 6.30 13.04 2.24
CA VAL A 22 5.25 13.02 3.28
C VAL A 22 3.88 12.72 2.65
N MET A 23 3.53 13.37 1.55
CA MET A 23 2.28 13.11 0.84
C MET A 23 2.23 11.71 0.24
N GLY A 24 3.36 11.20 -0.28
CA GLY A 24 3.47 9.86 -0.83
C GLY A 24 3.25 8.76 0.23
N THR A 25 3.89 8.91 1.40
CA THR A 25 3.73 7.96 2.50
C THR A 25 2.32 7.99 3.10
N ALA A 26 1.76 9.19 3.31
CA ALA A 26 0.38 9.35 3.78
C ALA A 26 -0.65 8.75 2.80
N SER A 27 -0.50 8.98 1.49
CA SER A 27 -1.40 8.43 0.47
C SER A 27 -1.33 6.91 0.42
N THR A 28 -0.12 6.35 0.53
CA THR A 28 0.07 4.89 0.58
C THR A 28 -0.60 4.28 1.82
N ALA A 29 -0.47 4.93 2.99
CA ALA A 29 -1.12 4.49 4.22
C ALA A 29 -2.66 4.51 4.11
N LEU A 30 -3.22 5.57 3.51
CA LEU A 30 -4.67 5.68 3.28
C LEU A 30 -5.20 4.56 2.39
N VAL A 31 -4.53 4.32 1.25
CA VAL A 31 -4.95 3.25 0.34
C VAL A 31 -4.77 1.88 1.01
N ASN A 32 -3.68 1.66 1.74
CA ASN A 32 -3.48 0.43 2.50
C ASN A 32 -4.61 0.17 3.50
N SER A 33 -5.06 1.18 4.23
CA SER A 33 -6.20 1.04 5.16
C SER A 33 -7.50 0.72 4.41
N LEU A 34 -7.76 1.39 3.27
CA LEU A 34 -8.91 1.05 2.43
C LEU A 34 -8.89 -0.42 1.97
N VAL A 35 -7.72 -0.95 1.62
CA VAL A 35 -7.61 -2.36 1.21
C VAL A 35 -7.73 -3.30 2.40
N LYS A 36 -6.91 -3.10 3.42
CA LYS A 36 -6.77 -4.03 4.55
C LYS A 36 -7.98 -4.01 5.48
N ASP A 37 -8.58 -2.84 5.70
CA ASP A 37 -9.61 -2.66 6.73
C ASP A 37 -11.02 -2.66 6.15
N LEU A 38 -11.19 -2.30 4.86
CA LEU A 38 -12.52 -2.26 4.23
C LEU A 38 -12.72 -3.36 3.19
N LEU A 39 -11.74 -3.64 2.33
CA LEU A 39 -11.92 -4.62 1.25
C LEU A 39 -11.61 -6.05 1.68
N MET A 40 -10.48 -6.29 2.34
CA MET A 40 -10.08 -7.64 2.76
C MET A 40 -11.12 -8.34 3.65
N PRO A 41 -11.78 -7.68 4.64
CA PRO A 41 -12.83 -8.32 5.43
C PRO A 41 -14.05 -8.74 4.62
N VAL A 42 -14.31 -8.08 3.48
CA VAL A 42 -15.42 -8.42 2.57
C VAL A 42 -15.01 -9.50 1.57
N ILE A 43 -13.78 -9.43 1.06
CA ILE A 43 -13.26 -10.34 0.03
C ILE A 43 -12.89 -11.71 0.61
N GLN A 44 -12.31 -11.75 1.82
CA GLN A 44 -11.90 -13.00 2.48
C GLN A 44 -13.02 -14.04 2.56
N PRO A 45 -14.18 -13.76 3.18
CA PRO A 45 -15.25 -14.74 3.30
C PRO A 45 -15.86 -15.12 1.94
N LEU A 46 -15.75 -14.25 0.93
CA LEU A 46 -16.34 -14.48 -0.39
C LEU A 46 -15.48 -15.40 -1.29
N LEU A 47 -14.16 -15.23 -1.28
CA LEU A 47 -13.25 -15.99 -2.15
C LEU A 47 -12.70 -17.26 -1.48
N PHE A 48 -12.50 -17.22 -0.17
CA PHE A 48 -11.83 -18.28 0.56
C PHE A 48 -12.56 -18.50 1.88
N GLY A 49 -13.58 -19.36 1.86
CA GLY A 49 -14.25 -19.78 3.10
C GLY A 49 -13.28 -20.46 4.06
N GLY A 50 -13.24 -20.02 5.32
CA GLY A 50 -12.46 -20.64 6.41
C GLY A 50 -11.07 -20.02 6.68
N ASN A 51 -10.28 -20.66 7.55
CA ASN A 51 -8.98 -20.16 8.04
C ASN A 51 -7.80 -20.52 7.13
N TRP A 52 -7.94 -20.39 5.81
CA TRP A 52 -6.84 -20.69 4.86
C TRP A 52 -5.57 -19.84 5.09
N LYS A 53 -5.71 -18.65 5.70
CA LYS A 53 -4.59 -17.79 6.08
C LYS A 53 -3.69 -18.44 7.14
N GLU A 54 -4.25 -19.32 7.96
CA GLU A 54 -3.54 -20.08 9.00
C GLU A 54 -3.00 -21.42 8.47
N ALA A 55 -3.10 -21.66 7.16
CA ALA A 55 -2.65 -22.91 6.59
C ALA A 55 -1.12 -23.05 6.70
N VAL A 56 -0.71 -24.07 7.43
CA VAL A 56 0.69 -24.41 7.70
C VAL A 56 0.94 -25.84 7.23
N LEU A 57 2.00 -26.02 6.42
CA LEU A 57 2.54 -27.33 6.11
C LEU A 57 3.57 -27.70 7.18
N HIS A 58 3.33 -28.83 7.84
CA HIS A 58 4.26 -29.42 8.78
C HIS A 58 5.11 -30.46 8.06
N MET A 59 6.41 -30.18 7.90
CA MET A 59 7.39 -31.12 7.37
C MET A 59 8.40 -31.43 8.47
N GLY A 60 8.07 -32.41 9.32
CA GLY A 60 8.86 -32.74 10.51
C GLY A 60 8.91 -31.57 11.49
N SER A 61 10.09 -30.99 11.71
CA SER A 61 10.31 -29.82 12.57
C SER A 61 10.10 -28.48 11.86
N ILE A 62 9.95 -28.47 10.53
CA ILE A 62 9.82 -27.25 9.73
C ILE A 62 8.33 -26.89 9.61
N ARG A 63 8.01 -25.63 9.94
CA ARG A 63 6.67 -25.04 9.78
C ARG A 63 6.69 -24.07 8.61
N VAL A 64 6.03 -24.44 7.50
CA VAL A 64 5.88 -23.57 6.33
C VAL A 64 4.48 -22.97 6.33
N ALA A 65 4.34 -21.73 6.79
CA ALA A 65 3.08 -21.00 6.79
C ALA A 65 2.78 -20.39 5.40
N TYR A 66 2.32 -21.22 4.47
CA TYR A 66 2.01 -20.78 3.11
C TYR A 66 0.71 -19.95 3.04
N GLY A 67 -0.21 -20.16 3.98
CA GLY A 67 -1.47 -19.41 4.06
C GLY A 67 -1.25 -17.91 4.29
N SER A 68 -0.32 -17.54 5.16
CA SER A 68 -0.01 -16.13 5.46
C SER A 68 0.67 -15.44 4.27
N PHE A 69 1.56 -16.15 3.58
CA PHE A 69 2.20 -15.67 2.36
C PHE A 69 1.17 -15.42 1.26
N LEU A 70 0.27 -16.38 1.00
CA LEU A 70 -0.74 -16.25 -0.04
C LEU A 70 -1.74 -15.11 0.27
N ALA A 71 -2.01 -14.86 1.56
CA ALA A 71 -2.81 -13.72 2.00
C ALA A 71 -2.12 -12.37 1.72
N GLU A 72 -0.82 -12.25 1.99
CA GLU A 72 -0.08 -11.03 1.65
C GLU A 72 0.09 -10.85 0.14
N LEU A 73 0.24 -11.93 -0.62
CA LEU A 73 0.29 -11.89 -2.07
C LEU A 73 -1.03 -11.36 -2.66
N LEU A 74 -2.17 -11.85 -2.16
CA LEU A 74 -3.48 -11.37 -2.57
C LEU A 74 -3.69 -9.89 -2.20
N ASN A 75 -3.34 -9.51 -0.97
CA ASN A 75 -3.38 -8.12 -0.52
C ASN A 75 -2.56 -7.20 -1.44
N PHE A 76 -1.35 -7.61 -1.84
CA PHE A 76 -0.51 -6.87 -2.78
C PHE A 76 -1.17 -6.70 -4.16
N ILE A 77 -1.75 -7.76 -4.72
CA ILE A 77 -2.42 -7.70 -6.03
C ILE A 77 -3.62 -6.75 -5.99
N ILE A 78 -4.45 -6.83 -4.93
CA ILE A 78 -5.62 -5.95 -4.75
C ILE A 78 -5.17 -4.49 -4.59
N LEU A 79 -4.17 -4.25 -3.75
CA LEU A 79 -3.59 -2.93 -3.54
C LEU A 79 -3.07 -2.32 -4.84
N ALA A 80 -2.29 -3.08 -5.61
CA ALA A 80 -1.75 -2.63 -6.89
C ALA A 80 -2.87 -2.28 -7.88
N LEU A 81 -3.94 -3.10 -7.95
CA LEU A 81 -5.10 -2.82 -8.80
C LEU A 81 -5.80 -1.53 -8.38
N ILE A 82 -6.01 -1.30 -7.10
CA ILE A 82 -6.71 -0.11 -6.61
C ILE A 82 -5.89 1.15 -6.86
N ILE A 83 -4.59 1.12 -6.57
CA ILE A 83 -3.68 2.23 -6.88
C ILE A 83 -3.73 2.53 -8.38
N PHE A 84 -3.68 1.49 -9.23
CA PHE A 84 -3.80 1.65 -10.67
C PHE A 84 -5.14 2.27 -11.09
N PHE A 85 -6.27 1.82 -10.51
CA PHE A 85 -7.58 2.41 -10.82
C PHE A 85 -7.71 3.86 -10.38
N ILE A 86 -7.19 4.21 -9.20
CA ILE A 86 -7.16 5.59 -8.70
C ILE A 86 -6.33 6.47 -9.63
N ALA A 87 -5.10 6.04 -9.94
CA ALA A 87 -4.21 6.76 -10.86
C ALA A 87 -4.85 6.95 -12.24
N LYS A 88 -5.47 5.90 -12.79
CA LYS A 88 -6.19 5.94 -14.07
C LYS A 88 -7.38 6.89 -14.05
N LYS A 89 -8.14 6.96 -12.95
CA LYS A 89 -9.24 7.91 -12.80
C LYS A 89 -8.74 9.35 -12.76
N ILE A 90 -7.66 9.61 -12.02
CA ILE A 90 -7.05 10.95 -11.93
C ILE A 90 -6.57 11.41 -13.32
N LEU A 91 -5.81 10.58 -14.03
CA LEU A 91 -5.32 10.90 -15.37
C LEU A 91 -6.46 11.16 -16.37
N LYS A 92 -7.56 10.40 -16.27
CA LYS A 92 -8.75 10.61 -17.11
C LYS A 92 -9.46 11.94 -16.83
N MET A 93 -9.41 12.45 -15.60
CA MET A 93 -10.00 13.74 -15.24
C MET A 93 -9.16 14.91 -15.75
N GLU A 94 -7.83 14.78 -15.81
CA GLU A 94 -6.95 15.81 -16.36
C GLU A 94 -7.09 15.97 -17.87
N ILE A 95 -7.31 14.88 -18.61
CA ILE A 95 -7.49 14.90 -20.08
C ILE A 95 -8.85 15.52 -20.50
N LYS A 96 -9.81 15.66 -19.58
CA LYS A 96 -11.16 16.18 -19.88
C LYS A 96 -11.32 17.68 -19.57
N LYS A 97 -10.26 18.35 -19.11
CA LYS A 97 -10.18 19.82 -19.06
C LYS A 97 -9.53 20.34 -20.33
#